data_AF-A0A562UTY4-F1
#
_entry.id   AF-A0A562UTY4-F1
#
_cell.length_a   1.000
_cell.length_b   1.000
_cell.length_c   1.000
_cell.angle_alpha   90.00
_cell.angle_beta   90.00
_cell.angle_gamma   90.00
#
_symmetry.space_group_name_H-M   'P 1'
#
loop_
_entity.id
_entity.type
_entity.pdbx_description
1 polymer ?
#
loop_
_entity_poly.entity_id
_entity_poly.type
_entity_poly.pdbx_seq_one_letter_code
_entity_poly.pdbx_strand_id
1 'polypeptide(L)'
;MPYRASTVSHPMKLPSRNSQRLLGLVLAALIAGSWLGIHFYAMFVFELSWQAWPQVLLMATLQCWLSVGVFIVCHDAMHGSLAPGWQRVNSALGAILLFLYAGFAWRKIRDAHFAHHKHTGKDGDPDFDTANPTHFWAWYWTFFKRYFGWQSLLYVHMVVGIYLFVFGIPFMQIFLLYGAPALLSSLQLFYFGTYRPHRHLGESFADGHNARSDNFSTLASLASCFHFGYHLEHHRRPDVPWWALPGARRAGVAA
;
A
#
# COMPACT_ATOMS: atom_id res chain seq x y z
N MET A 1 30.04 -28.87 -0.52
CA MET A 1 29.86 -27.82 0.51
C MET A 1 29.10 -26.66 -0.12
N PRO A 2 27.97 -26.20 0.43
CA PRO A 2 27.34 -25.00 -0.10
C PRO A 2 28.19 -23.79 0.30
N TYR A 3 28.51 -22.95 -0.68
CA TYR A 3 29.13 -21.65 -0.48
C TYR A 3 28.20 -20.80 0.41
N ARG A 4 28.52 -20.70 1.70
CA ARG A 4 27.96 -19.66 2.57
C ARG A 4 28.65 -18.36 2.16
N ALA A 5 28.02 -17.62 1.25
CA ALA A 5 28.38 -16.22 1.08
C ALA A 5 28.30 -15.57 2.47
N SER A 6 29.42 -15.04 2.94
CA SER A 6 29.46 -14.26 4.18
C SER A 6 28.43 -13.14 4.06
N THR A 7 27.37 -13.21 4.85
CA THR A 7 26.35 -12.17 4.98
C THR A 7 26.99 -10.98 5.67
N VAL A 8 27.65 -10.13 4.88
CA VAL A 8 28.17 -8.86 5.37
C VAL A 8 26.96 -7.95 5.59
N SER A 9 26.47 -7.93 6.83
CA SER A 9 25.52 -6.91 7.27
C SER A 9 26.30 -5.60 7.42
N HIS A 10 25.93 -4.61 6.62
CA HIS A 10 26.47 -3.26 6.77
C HIS A 10 25.55 -2.47 7.69
N PRO A 11 26.07 -1.67 8.64
CA PRO A 11 25.23 -0.84 9.49
C PRO A 11 24.46 0.17 8.63
N MET A 12 23.15 -0.03 8.49
CA MET A 12 22.29 0.92 7.82
C MET A 12 22.02 2.11 8.75
N LYS A 13 22.46 3.29 8.31
CA LYS A 13 22.16 4.56 8.97
C LYS A 13 20.99 5.25 8.27
N LEU A 14 19.91 5.48 9.01
CA LEU A 14 18.81 6.30 8.52
C LEU A 14 19.25 7.78 8.39
N PRO A 15 18.63 8.54 7.48
CA PRO A 15 18.79 9.99 7.45
C PRO A 15 18.41 10.64 8.78
N SER A 16 18.85 11.88 8.98
CA SER A 16 18.42 12.63 10.17
C SER A 16 16.89 12.71 10.24
N ARG A 17 16.30 12.76 11.44
CA ARG A 17 14.83 12.87 11.61
C ARG A 17 14.23 14.02 10.81
N ASN A 18 14.94 15.14 10.70
CA ASN A 18 14.49 16.31 9.93
C ASN A 18 14.54 16.05 8.42
N SER A 19 15.61 15.45 7.91
CA SER A 19 15.74 15.09 6.50
C SER A 19 14.71 14.04 6.08
N GLN A 20 14.53 12.99 6.90
CA GLN A 20 13.52 11.95 6.67
C GLN A 20 12.11 12.54 6.68
N ARG A 21 11.79 13.40 7.65
CA ARG A 21 10.50 14.09 7.71
C ARG A 21 10.26 14.95 6.47
N LEU A 22 11.24 15.78 6.08
CA LEU A 22 11.10 16.66 4.92
C LEU A 22 10.86 15.83 3.65
N LEU A 23 11.69 14.82 3.39
CA LEU A 23 11.56 13.98 2.21
C LEU A 23 10.26 13.18 2.23
N GLY A 24 9.89 12.60 3.37
CA GLY A 24 8.64 11.86 3.54
C GLY A 24 7.43 12.72 3.24
N LEU A 25 7.35 13.93 3.78
CA LEU A 25 6.24 14.86 3.54
C LEU A 25 6.19 15.36 2.09
N VAL A 26 7.34 15.62 1.47
CA VAL A 26 7.41 16.00 0.04
C VAL A 26 6.91 14.86 -0.84
N LEU A 27 7.38 13.62 -0.62
CA LEU A 27 6.94 12.46 -1.39
C LEU A 27 5.45 12.16 -1.16
N ALA A 28 4.97 12.29 0.07
CA ALA A 28 3.54 12.16 0.39
C ALA A 28 2.70 13.22 -0.35
N ALA A 29 3.14 14.47 -0.37
CA ALA A 29 2.46 15.55 -1.09
C ALA A 29 2.45 15.32 -2.61
N LEU A 30 3.56 14.83 -3.19
CA LEU A 30 3.64 14.49 -4.61
C LEU A 30 2.70 13.32 -4.95
N ILE A 31 2.72 12.24 -4.17
CA ILE A 31 1.87 11.07 -4.40
C ILE A 31 0.39 11.45 -4.26
N ALA A 32 0.00 12.04 -3.13
CA ALA A 32 -1.40 12.41 -2.87
C ALA A 32 -1.89 13.52 -3.82
N GLY A 33 -1.03 14.51 -4.12
CA GLY A 33 -1.33 15.60 -5.04
C GLY A 33 -1.52 15.11 -6.47
N SER A 34 -0.64 14.23 -6.97
CA SER A 34 -0.83 13.61 -8.29
C SER A 34 -2.06 12.70 -8.33
N TRP A 35 -2.30 11.93 -7.27
CA TRP A 35 -3.49 11.07 -7.15
C TRP A 35 -4.79 11.87 -7.20
N LEU A 36 -4.88 12.97 -6.43
CA LEU A 36 -6.03 13.88 -6.46
C LEU A 36 -6.13 14.65 -7.78
N GLY A 37 -5.00 15.06 -8.34
CA GLY A 37 -4.95 15.83 -9.60
C GLY A 37 -5.44 15.01 -10.79
N ILE A 38 -4.96 13.77 -10.94
CA ILE A 38 -5.42 12.85 -11.99
C ILE A 38 -6.89 12.53 -11.77
N HIS A 39 -7.32 12.23 -10.54
CA HIS A 39 -8.72 11.98 -10.23
C HIS A 39 -9.62 13.17 -10.58
N PHE A 40 -9.22 14.39 -10.20
CA PHE A 40 -9.96 15.61 -10.50
C PHE A 40 -10.08 15.83 -12.01
N TYR A 41 -8.97 15.74 -12.73
CA TYR A 41 -8.97 15.85 -14.19
C TYR A 41 -9.87 14.79 -14.83
N ALA A 42 -9.74 13.53 -14.39
CA ALA A 42 -10.52 12.40 -14.90
C ALA A 42 -12.03 12.54 -14.65
N MET A 43 -12.46 13.16 -13.55
CA MET A 43 -13.88 13.30 -13.21
C MET A 43 -14.51 14.56 -13.82
N PHE A 44 -13.77 15.67 -13.90
CA PHE A 44 -14.38 17.00 -14.15
C PHE A 44 -13.90 17.69 -15.42
N VAL A 45 -12.83 17.20 -16.07
CA VAL A 45 -12.24 17.86 -17.24
C VAL A 45 -12.19 16.90 -18.44
N PHE A 46 -11.86 15.65 -18.19
CA PHE A 46 -11.77 14.63 -19.22
C PHE A 46 -13.16 14.20 -19.71
N GLU A 47 -13.30 14.04 -21.01
CA GLU A 47 -14.49 13.46 -21.64
C GLU A 47 -14.16 12.09 -22.22
N LEU A 48 -14.88 11.06 -21.76
CA LEU A 48 -14.71 9.71 -22.26
C LEU A 48 -15.20 9.60 -23.71
N SER A 49 -14.29 9.18 -24.60
CA SER A 49 -14.59 8.88 -26.01
C SER A 49 -13.79 7.67 -26.49
N TRP A 50 -14.19 7.09 -27.63
CA TRP A 50 -13.49 5.95 -28.23
C TRP A 50 -12.05 6.27 -28.63
N GLN A 51 -11.77 7.51 -29.01
CA GLN A 51 -10.43 7.95 -29.40
C GLN A 51 -9.51 8.16 -28.18
N ALA A 52 -10.07 8.25 -26.97
CA ALA A 52 -9.33 8.57 -25.76
C ALA A 52 -8.87 7.34 -24.95
N TRP A 53 -9.03 6.12 -25.48
CA TRP A 53 -8.63 4.88 -24.81
C TRP A 53 -7.17 4.84 -24.34
N PRO A 54 -6.17 5.33 -25.11
CA PRO A 54 -4.79 5.41 -24.62
C PRO A 54 -4.67 6.26 -23.34
N GLN A 55 -5.37 7.39 -23.27
CA GLN A 55 -5.41 8.28 -22.11
C GLN A 55 -6.15 7.63 -20.95
N VAL A 56 -7.26 6.93 -21.20
CA VAL A 56 -8.00 6.16 -20.19
C VAL A 56 -7.09 5.12 -19.54
N LEU A 57 -6.38 4.32 -20.34
CA LEU A 57 -5.49 3.27 -19.84
C LEU A 57 -4.33 3.87 -19.03
N LEU A 58 -3.73 4.96 -19.52
CA LEU A 58 -2.65 5.65 -18.82
C LEU A 58 -3.14 6.21 -17.47
N MET A 59 -4.24 6.96 -17.46
CA MET A 59 -4.81 7.53 -16.24
C MET A 59 -5.24 6.43 -15.27
N ALA A 60 -5.95 5.39 -15.72
CA ALA A 60 -6.37 4.29 -14.87
C ALA A 60 -5.18 3.55 -14.23
N THR A 61 -4.12 3.31 -15.01
CA THR A 61 -2.89 2.65 -14.52
C THR A 61 -2.16 3.52 -13.50
N LEU A 62 -1.98 4.81 -13.80
CA LEU A 62 -1.36 5.76 -12.88
C LEU A 62 -2.21 5.95 -11.62
N GLN A 63 -3.52 6.05 -11.75
CA GLN A 63 -4.45 6.17 -10.63
C GLN A 63 -4.39 4.94 -9.74
N CYS A 64 -4.33 3.74 -10.32
CA CYS A 64 -4.14 2.48 -9.59
C CYS A 64 -2.82 2.50 -8.81
N TRP A 65 -1.70 2.76 -9.50
CA TRP A 65 -0.38 2.78 -8.87
C TRP A 65 -0.26 3.87 -7.79
N LEU A 66 -0.80 5.07 -8.03
CA LEU A 66 -0.82 6.13 -7.03
C LEU A 66 -1.74 5.82 -5.85
N SER A 67 -2.83 5.07 -6.05
CA SER A 67 -3.68 4.59 -4.96
C SER A 67 -2.90 3.65 -4.03
N VAL A 68 -2.09 2.74 -4.58
CA VAL A 68 -1.13 1.95 -3.79
C VAL A 68 -0.19 2.89 -3.03
N GLY A 69 0.39 3.90 -3.70
CA GLY A 69 1.27 4.89 -3.07
C GLY A 69 0.63 5.64 -1.91
N VAL A 70 -0.63 6.06 -2.05
CA VAL A 70 -1.40 6.72 -0.98
C VAL A 70 -1.52 5.81 0.24
N PHE A 71 -1.81 4.52 0.03
CA PHE A 71 -1.86 3.57 1.13
C PHE A 71 -0.49 3.38 1.79
N ILE A 72 0.59 3.36 1.00
CA ILE A 72 1.96 3.25 1.51
C ILE A 72 2.38 4.49 2.32
N VAL A 73 1.94 5.69 1.93
CA VAL A 73 2.09 6.90 2.74
C VAL A 73 1.35 6.76 4.08
N CYS A 74 0.13 6.20 4.07
CA CYS A 74 -0.64 5.95 5.29
C CYS A 74 0.07 4.92 6.18
N HIS A 75 0.62 3.86 5.59
CA HIS A 75 1.40 2.84 6.27
C HIS A 75 2.63 3.44 6.96
N ASP A 76 3.44 4.24 6.28
CA ASP A 76 4.59 4.92 6.89
C ASP A 76 4.15 5.89 8.00
N ALA A 77 2.97 6.49 7.86
CA ALA A 77 2.37 7.28 8.93
C ALA A 77 1.98 6.43 10.15
N MET A 78 1.52 5.18 9.97
CA MET A 78 1.19 4.27 11.08
C MET A 78 2.44 3.97 11.90
N HIS A 79 3.58 3.69 11.26
CA HIS A 79 4.88 3.50 11.92
C HIS A 79 5.53 4.79 12.42
N GLY A 80 5.04 5.95 11.97
CA GLY A 80 5.61 7.25 12.25
C GLY A 80 6.89 7.56 11.46
N SER A 81 7.25 6.72 10.49
CA SER A 81 8.41 6.89 9.61
C SER A 81 8.20 7.98 8.55
N LEU A 82 6.94 8.32 8.22
CA LEU A 82 6.61 9.44 7.33
C LEU A 82 7.11 10.79 7.88
N ALA A 83 6.79 11.09 9.14
CA ALA A 83 7.23 12.31 9.83
C ALA A 83 7.75 11.98 11.25
N PRO A 84 9.01 11.52 11.41
CA PRO A 84 9.53 11.07 12.69
C PRO A 84 9.43 12.14 13.78
N GLY A 85 8.89 11.76 14.94
CA GLY A 85 8.67 12.65 16.08
C GLY A 85 7.46 13.59 15.96
N TRP A 86 6.72 13.56 14.86
CA TRP A 86 5.51 14.36 14.62
C TRP A 86 4.28 13.46 14.49
N GLN A 87 3.96 12.70 15.55
CA GLN A 87 2.91 11.67 15.54
C GLN A 87 1.52 12.22 15.23
N ARG A 88 1.23 13.47 15.62
CA ARG A 88 -0.03 14.15 15.27
C ARG A 88 -0.16 14.37 13.77
N VAL A 89 0.92 14.77 13.10
CA VAL A 89 0.95 14.97 11.65
C VAL A 89 0.79 13.64 10.91
N ASN A 90 1.51 12.61 11.34
CA ASN A 90 1.34 11.25 10.80
C ASN A 90 -0.13 10.79 10.91
N SER A 91 -0.71 10.89 12.11
CA SER A 91 -2.09 10.45 12.34
C SER A 91 -3.10 11.26 11.53
N ALA A 92 -2.93 12.57 11.42
CA ALA A 92 -3.82 13.44 10.65
C ALA A 92 -3.75 13.14 9.15
N LEU A 93 -2.55 13.10 8.57
CA LEU A 93 -2.36 12.82 7.14
C LEU A 93 -2.84 11.41 6.78
N GLY A 94 -2.47 10.40 7.58
CA GLY A 94 -2.91 9.04 7.37
C GLY A 94 -4.43 8.89 7.49
N ALA A 95 -5.07 9.58 8.45
CA ALA A 95 -6.53 9.55 8.58
C ALA A 95 -7.25 10.20 7.40
N ILE A 96 -6.78 11.36 6.94
CA ILE A 96 -7.36 12.06 5.78
C ILE A 96 -7.23 11.18 4.53
N LEU A 97 -6.05 10.65 4.27
CA LEU A 97 -5.79 9.87 3.06
C LEU A 97 -6.55 8.53 3.07
N LEU A 98 -6.63 7.82 4.19
CA LEU A 98 -7.45 6.60 4.30
C LEU A 98 -8.95 6.89 4.15
N PHE A 99 -9.43 8.02 4.68
CA PHE A 99 -10.81 8.44 4.49
C PHE A 99 -11.09 8.74 3.02
N LEU A 100 -10.21 9.48 2.34
CA LEU A 100 -10.36 9.78 0.91
C LEU A 100 -10.31 8.51 0.04
N TYR A 101 -9.44 7.56 0.39
CA TYR A 101 -9.24 6.32 -0.36
C TYR A 101 -10.51 5.46 -0.46
N ALA A 102 -11.16 5.17 0.67
CA ALA A 102 -12.37 4.32 0.70
C ALA A 102 -13.24 4.51 1.95
N GLY A 103 -13.19 5.69 2.57
CA GLY A 103 -13.88 5.95 3.83
C GLY A 103 -13.32 5.14 5.00
N PHE A 104 -12.05 4.73 4.95
CA PHE A 104 -11.47 3.88 5.97
C PHE A 104 -11.19 4.65 7.26
N ALA A 105 -11.54 4.02 8.39
CA ALA A 105 -11.29 4.58 9.70
C ALA A 105 -9.83 4.35 10.13
N TRP A 106 -9.08 5.43 10.35
CA TRP A 106 -7.66 5.42 10.74
C TRP A 106 -7.34 4.39 11.83
N ARG A 107 -8.06 4.43 12.96
CA ARG A 107 -7.80 3.54 14.09
C ARG A 107 -7.97 2.07 13.72
N LYS A 108 -9.02 1.73 12.96
CA LYS A 108 -9.28 0.35 12.53
C LYS A 108 -8.12 -0.20 11.71
N ILE A 109 -7.68 0.55 10.69
CA ILE A 109 -6.60 0.09 9.79
C ILE A 109 -5.27 0.05 10.53
N ARG A 110 -4.93 1.10 11.30
CA ARG A 110 -3.68 1.16 12.06
C ARG A 110 -3.57 0.04 13.10
N ASP A 111 -4.64 -0.18 13.87
CA ASP A 111 -4.62 -1.19 14.93
C ASP A 111 -4.56 -2.61 14.33
N ALA A 112 -5.21 -2.84 13.18
CA ALA A 112 -5.09 -4.08 12.41
C ALA A 112 -3.67 -4.28 11.86
N HIS A 113 -3.05 -3.24 11.29
CA HIS A 113 -1.68 -3.29 10.80
C HIS A 113 -0.66 -3.66 11.89
N PHE A 114 -0.80 -3.08 13.09
CA PHE A 114 0.04 -3.48 14.22
C PHE A 114 -0.27 -4.89 14.75
N ALA A 115 -1.52 -5.34 14.69
CA ALA A 115 -1.87 -6.71 15.01
C ALA A 115 -1.24 -7.70 14.02
N HIS A 116 -1.17 -7.34 12.74
CA HIS A 116 -0.45 -8.08 11.71
C HIS A 116 1.04 -8.20 12.06
N HIS A 117 1.74 -7.10 12.33
CA HIS A 117 3.16 -7.14 12.76
C HIS A 117 3.40 -7.96 14.03
N LYS A 118 2.43 -7.99 14.95
CA LYS A 118 2.55 -8.73 16.21
C LYS A 118 2.33 -10.23 16.05
N HIS A 119 1.39 -10.63 15.19
CA HIS A 119 0.95 -12.03 15.06
C HIS A 119 1.23 -12.60 13.66
N THR A 120 2.18 -12.03 12.92
CA THR A 120 2.34 -12.27 11.48
C THR A 120 2.30 -13.76 11.11
N GLY A 121 1.42 -14.13 10.18
CA GLY A 121 1.29 -15.51 9.71
C GLY A 121 0.79 -16.50 10.78
N LYS A 122 0.10 -16.03 11.82
CA LYS A 122 -0.47 -16.85 12.90
C LYS A 122 -1.91 -16.45 13.20
N ASP A 123 -2.58 -17.24 14.03
CA ASP A 123 -3.87 -16.85 14.59
C ASP A 123 -3.76 -15.48 15.28
N GLY A 124 -4.73 -14.60 14.97
CA GLY A 124 -4.74 -13.21 15.46
C GLY A 124 -4.14 -12.18 14.49
N ASP A 125 -3.49 -12.61 13.40
CA ASP A 125 -3.12 -11.74 12.29
C ASP A 125 -4.36 -11.43 11.43
N PRO A 126 -4.83 -10.17 11.35
CA PRO A 126 -6.00 -9.82 10.57
C PRO A 126 -5.77 -9.93 9.05
N ASP A 127 -4.51 -9.95 8.62
CA ASP A 127 -4.11 -10.01 7.22
C ASP A 127 -3.81 -11.43 6.75
N PHE A 128 -3.79 -12.42 7.65
CA PHE A 128 -3.51 -13.81 7.33
C PHE A 128 -4.77 -14.68 7.42
N ASP A 129 -5.04 -15.47 6.38
CA ASP A 129 -6.13 -16.45 6.39
C ASP A 129 -5.58 -17.83 6.78
N THR A 130 -5.69 -18.18 8.06
CA THR A 130 -5.19 -19.45 8.60
C THR A 130 -5.91 -20.67 8.02
N ALA A 131 -7.14 -20.52 7.54
CA ALA A 131 -7.87 -21.59 6.86
C ALA A 131 -7.43 -21.77 5.40
N ASN A 132 -6.91 -20.71 4.77
CA ASN A 132 -6.55 -20.67 3.35
C ASN A 132 -5.13 -20.12 3.10
N PRO A 133 -4.08 -20.62 3.78
CA PRO A 133 -2.77 -19.96 3.85
C PRO A 133 -1.96 -20.01 2.53
N THR A 134 -2.48 -20.70 1.52
CA THR A 134 -1.93 -20.82 0.16
C THR A 134 -2.95 -20.56 -0.95
N HIS A 135 -4.22 -20.28 -0.62
CA HIS A 135 -5.29 -20.10 -1.61
C HIS A 135 -5.58 -18.62 -1.84
N PHE A 136 -4.98 -18.06 -2.90
CA PHE A 136 -5.02 -16.64 -3.23
C PHE A 136 -6.43 -16.01 -3.18
N TRP A 137 -7.40 -16.59 -3.90
CA TRP A 137 -8.73 -15.98 -4.03
C TRP A 137 -9.56 -16.02 -2.75
N ALA A 138 -9.50 -17.14 -2.01
CA ALA A 138 -10.19 -17.27 -0.73
C ALA A 138 -9.63 -16.26 0.28
N TRP A 139 -8.31 -16.15 0.35
CA TRP A 139 -7.65 -15.21 1.23
C TRP A 139 -7.90 -13.75 0.83
N TYR A 140 -7.84 -13.40 -0.46
CA TYR A 140 -8.18 -12.05 -0.92
C TYR A 140 -9.61 -11.66 -0.50
N TRP A 141 -10.56 -12.59 -0.60
CA TRP A 141 -11.94 -12.36 -0.17
C TRP A 141 -12.07 -12.15 1.33
N THR A 142 -11.35 -12.93 2.15
CA THR A 142 -11.27 -12.75 3.60
C THR A 142 -10.70 -11.38 3.96
N PHE A 143 -9.59 -10.99 3.33
CA PHE A 143 -8.94 -9.69 3.50
C PHE A 143 -9.88 -8.55 3.09
N PHE A 144 -10.46 -8.61 1.88
CA PHE A 144 -11.32 -7.56 1.36
C PHE A 144 -12.52 -7.29 2.27
N LYS A 145 -13.26 -8.33 2.68
CA LYS A 145 -14.42 -8.17 3.59
C LYS A 145 -14.05 -7.65 4.98
N ARG A 146 -12.84 -7.95 5.47
CA ARG A 146 -12.37 -7.47 6.78
C ARG A 146 -12.26 -5.94 6.78
N TYR A 147 -11.71 -5.39 5.72
CA TYR A 147 -11.40 -3.96 5.62
C TYR A 147 -12.53 -3.17 4.97
N PHE A 148 -13.04 -3.65 3.85
CA PHE A 148 -14.13 -3.03 3.10
C PHE A 148 -15.50 -3.47 3.64
N GLY A 149 -15.96 -2.77 4.67
CA GLY A 149 -17.25 -3.01 5.32
C GLY A 149 -18.38 -2.13 4.80
N TRP A 150 -19.52 -2.17 5.49
CA TRP A 150 -20.71 -1.39 5.13
C TRP A 150 -20.48 0.13 5.13
N GLN A 151 -19.60 0.67 5.98
CA GLN A 151 -19.27 2.10 5.96
C GLN A 151 -18.56 2.50 4.67
N SER A 152 -17.60 1.68 4.21
CA SER A 152 -16.88 1.91 2.95
C SER A 152 -17.81 1.76 1.76
N LEU A 153 -18.73 0.78 1.81
CA LEU A 153 -19.81 0.67 0.82
C LEU A 153 -20.63 1.95 0.76
N LEU A 154 -21.15 2.44 1.88
CA LEU A 154 -21.93 3.68 1.94
C LEU A 154 -21.13 4.88 1.41
N TYR A 155 -19.88 5.02 1.82
CA TYR A 155 -18.99 6.09 1.36
C TYR A 155 -18.80 6.08 -0.16
N VAL A 156 -18.44 4.92 -0.73
CA VAL A 156 -18.23 4.79 -2.18
C VAL A 156 -19.51 5.06 -2.95
N HIS A 157 -20.66 4.54 -2.49
CA HIS A 157 -21.95 4.80 -3.14
C HIS A 157 -22.35 6.28 -3.06
N MET A 158 -22.05 6.96 -1.96
CA MET A 158 -22.26 8.40 -1.83
C MET A 158 -21.40 9.17 -2.85
N VAL A 159 -20.10 8.88 -2.94
CA VAL A 159 -19.20 9.54 -3.91
C VAL A 159 -19.64 9.30 -5.35
N VAL A 160 -19.92 8.04 -5.70
CA VAL A 160 -20.40 7.67 -7.04
C VAL A 160 -21.76 8.32 -7.33
N GLY A 161 -22.68 8.33 -6.38
CA GLY A 161 -23.98 8.99 -6.52
C GLY A 161 -23.87 10.50 -6.74
N ILE A 162 -22.96 11.17 -6.04
CA ILE A 162 -22.66 12.58 -6.27
C ILE A 162 -22.14 12.79 -7.71
N TYR A 163 -21.19 11.99 -8.18
CA TYR A 163 -20.68 12.10 -9.54
C TYR A 163 -21.76 11.84 -10.61
N LEU A 164 -22.57 10.81 -10.42
CA LEU A 164 -23.63 10.45 -11.36
C LEU A 164 -24.75 11.50 -11.40
N PHE A 165 -25.30 11.86 -10.23
CA PHE A 165 -26.57 12.59 -10.16
C PHE A 165 -26.41 14.09 -9.97
N VAL A 166 -25.29 14.55 -9.39
CA VAL A 166 -25.04 15.99 -9.19
C VAL A 166 -24.19 16.56 -10.32
N PHE A 167 -23.15 15.83 -10.74
CA PHE A 167 -22.23 16.28 -11.78
C PHE A 167 -22.49 15.69 -13.16
N GLY A 168 -23.39 14.72 -13.29
CA GLY A 168 -23.74 14.12 -14.59
C GLY A 168 -22.60 13.32 -15.24
N ILE A 169 -21.60 12.89 -14.47
CA ILE A 169 -20.43 12.16 -15.01
C ILE A 169 -20.89 10.76 -15.45
N PRO A 170 -20.58 10.30 -16.67
CA PRO A 170 -20.99 8.98 -17.13
C PRO A 170 -20.49 7.85 -16.23
N PHE A 171 -21.34 6.87 -15.94
CA PHE A 171 -20.97 5.73 -15.08
C PHE A 171 -19.70 5.03 -15.56
N MET A 172 -19.54 4.83 -16.87
CA MET A 172 -18.35 4.18 -17.43
C MET A 172 -17.07 4.96 -17.14
N GLN A 173 -17.13 6.30 -17.12
CA GLN A 173 -15.98 7.14 -16.80
C GLN A 173 -15.62 7.00 -15.32
N ILE A 174 -16.62 7.06 -14.42
CA ILE A 174 -16.43 6.83 -12.98
C ILE A 174 -15.86 5.43 -12.73
N PHE A 175 -16.41 4.41 -13.37
CA PHE A 175 -15.94 3.05 -13.19
C PHE A 175 -14.50 2.87 -13.69
N LEU A 176 -14.18 3.31 -14.90
CA LEU A 176 -12.87 3.08 -15.52
C LEU A 176 -11.75 3.91 -14.86
N LEU A 177 -12.05 5.11 -14.36
CA LEU A 177 -11.04 6.06 -13.88
C LEU A 177 -11.05 6.26 -12.35
N TYR A 178 -12.02 5.70 -11.63
CA TYR A 178 -12.06 5.74 -10.16
C TYR A 178 -12.30 4.34 -9.56
N GLY A 179 -13.42 3.68 -9.91
CA GLY A 179 -13.82 2.42 -9.30
C GLY A 179 -12.84 1.26 -9.56
N ALA A 180 -12.54 0.98 -10.82
CA ALA A 180 -11.62 -0.09 -11.22
C ALA A 180 -10.18 0.15 -10.72
N PRO A 181 -9.58 1.36 -10.85
CA PRO A 181 -8.28 1.65 -10.25
C PRO A 181 -8.23 1.42 -8.73
N ALA A 182 -9.28 1.76 -7.98
CA ALA A 182 -9.35 1.53 -6.53
C ALA A 182 -9.43 0.03 -6.18
N LEU A 183 -10.20 -0.76 -6.93
CA LEU A 183 -10.28 -2.21 -6.74
C LEU A 183 -8.96 -2.91 -7.13
N LEU A 184 -8.35 -2.50 -8.24
CA LEU A 184 -7.09 -3.06 -8.71
C LEU A 184 -5.92 -2.72 -7.78
N SER A 185 -5.90 -1.52 -7.20
CA SER A 185 -4.90 -1.14 -6.20
C SER A 185 -5.04 -1.93 -4.89
N SER A 186 -6.27 -2.23 -4.46
CA SER A 186 -6.52 -3.18 -3.36
C SER A 186 -5.92 -4.57 -3.67
N LEU A 187 -6.17 -5.09 -4.88
CA LEU A 187 -5.60 -6.38 -5.30
C LEU A 187 -4.07 -6.35 -5.36
N GLN A 188 -3.48 -5.25 -5.85
CA GLN A 188 -2.04 -5.05 -5.94
C GLN A 188 -1.38 -4.99 -4.55
N LEU A 189 -1.95 -4.21 -3.63
CA LEU A 189 -1.52 -4.13 -2.23
C LEU A 189 -1.58 -5.51 -1.57
N PHE A 190 -2.71 -6.21 -1.71
CA PHE A 190 -2.86 -7.55 -1.15
C PHE A 190 -1.83 -8.52 -1.73
N TYR A 191 -1.65 -8.53 -3.06
CA TYR A 191 -0.76 -9.50 -3.70
C TYR A 191 0.69 -9.30 -3.27
N PHE A 192 1.22 -8.08 -3.36
CA PHE A 192 2.63 -7.80 -3.06
C PHE A 192 2.93 -7.57 -1.58
N GLY A 193 1.99 -6.98 -0.84
CA GLY A 193 2.15 -6.59 0.56
C GLY A 193 1.62 -7.60 1.57
N THR A 194 0.82 -8.59 1.15
CA THR A 194 0.19 -9.55 2.08
C THR A 194 0.40 -10.99 1.63
N TYR A 195 -0.17 -11.38 0.50
CA TYR A 195 -0.20 -12.77 0.07
C TYR A 195 1.17 -13.36 -0.23
N ARG A 196 1.95 -12.72 -1.12
CA ARG A 196 3.27 -13.24 -1.52
C ARG A 196 4.27 -13.32 -0.36
N PRO A 197 4.43 -12.30 0.50
CA PRO A 197 5.39 -12.37 1.59
C PRO A 197 5.00 -13.38 2.68
N HIS A 198 3.70 -13.61 2.91
CA HIS A 198 3.21 -14.38 4.07
C HIS A 198 2.58 -15.73 3.75
N ARG A 199 2.43 -16.15 2.50
CA ARG A 199 1.89 -17.49 2.17
C ARG A 199 2.75 -18.63 2.73
N HIS A 200 2.11 -19.66 3.27
CA HIS A 200 2.77 -20.82 3.89
C HIS A 200 2.92 -21.96 2.88
N LEU A 201 3.96 -21.92 2.05
CA LEU A 201 4.21 -22.95 1.02
C LEU A 201 4.91 -24.22 1.54
N GLY A 202 5.00 -24.42 2.86
CA GLY A 202 5.72 -25.53 3.47
C GLY A 202 7.23 -25.29 3.67
N GLU A 203 7.79 -24.23 3.09
CA GLU A 203 9.13 -23.75 3.40
C GLU A 203 9.16 -22.99 4.73
N SER A 204 10.23 -23.17 5.51
CA SER A 204 10.43 -22.39 6.73
C SER A 204 10.66 -20.91 6.41
N PHE A 205 10.25 -20.04 7.33
CA PHE A 205 10.60 -18.62 7.29
C PHE A 205 11.98 -18.39 7.90
N ALA A 206 12.60 -17.26 7.54
CA ALA A 206 13.90 -16.88 8.07
C ALA A 206 13.86 -16.56 9.57
N ASP A 207 12.73 -16.03 10.06
CA ASP A 207 12.52 -15.70 11.47
C ASP A 207 11.01 -15.64 11.82
N GLY A 208 10.72 -15.23 13.05
CA GLY A 208 9.37 -15.18 13.60
C GLY A 208 8.43 -14.12 13.02
N HIS A 209 8.90 -13.25 12.11
CA HIS A 209 8.03 -12.33 11.37
C HIS A 209 7.28 -13.02 10.24
N ASN A 210 7.57 -14.29 9.92
CA ASN A 210 6.85 -15.06 8.91
C ASN A 210 6.66 -14.30 7.58
N ALA A 211 7.70 -13.57 7.16
CA ALA A 211 7.70 -12.74 5.97
C ALA A 211 8.85 -13.14 5.03
N ARG A 212 8.67 -12.89 3.73
CA ARG A 212 9.72 -13.06 2.71
C ARG A 212 9.85 -11.80 1.87
N SER A 213 11.05 -11.60 1.33
CA SER A 213 11.33 -10.53 0.38
C SER A 213 11.53 -11.08 -1.02
N ASP A 214 11.07 -10.32 -2.01
CA ASP A 214 11.29 -10.56 -3.41
C ASP A 214 12.71 -10.22 -3.85
N ASN A 215 13.17 -10.89 -4.91
CA ASN A 215 14.41 -10.57 -5.61
C ASN A 215 14.22 -9.51 -6.70
N PHE A 216 13.28 -8.58 -6.50
CA PHE A 216 13.02 -7.51 -7.45
C PHE A 216 14.18 -6.51 -7.54
N SER A 217 14.42 -6.01 -8.75
CA SER A 217 15.21 -4.79 -8.94
C SER A 217 14.52 -3.61 -8.27
N THR A 218 15.27 -2.54 -7.98
CA THR A 218 14.72 -1.33 -7.34
C THR A 218 13.49 -0.80 -8.09
N LEU A 219 13.55 -0.72 -9.43
CA LEU A 219 12.45 -0.21 -10.24
C LEU A 219 11.23 -1.14 -10.23
N ALA A 220 11.44 -2.47 -10.34
CA ALA A 220 10.34 -3.43 -10.26
C ALA A 220 9.67 -3.40 -8.87
N SER A 221 10.46 -3.22 -7.81
CA SER A 221 9.97 -3.11 -6.44
C SER A 221 9.17 -1.81 -6.22
N LEU A 222 9.58 -0.70 -6.87
CA LEU A 222 8.81 0.56 -6.88
C LEU A 222 7.47 0.39 -7.61
N ALA A 223 7.51 -0.19 -8.81
CA ALA A 223 6.34 -0.38 -9.66
C ALA A 223 5.31 -1.33 -9.04
N SER A 224 5.76 -2.35 -8.30
CA SER A 224 4.88 -3.35 -7.70
C SER A 224 4.17 -2.85 -6.44
N CYS A 225 4.89 -2.27 -5.48
CA CYS A 225 4.31 -1.85 -4.20
C CYS A 225 5.21 -0.87 -3.44
N PHE A 226 5.78 0.15 -4.10
CA PHE A 226 6.60 1.17 -3.43
C PHE A 226 7.70 0.58 -2.53
N HIS A 227 8.39 -0.42 -3.05
CA HIS A 227 9.46 -1.18 -2.39
C HIS A 227 9.04 -2.20 -1.32
N PHE A 228 7.74 -2.44 -1.10
CA PHE A 228 7.26 -3.48 -0.18
C PHE A 228 7.47 -4.91 -0.68
N GLY A 229 8.01 -5.10 -1.88
CA GLY A 229 8.65 -6.37 -2.24
C GLY A 229 9.83 -6.71 -1.31
N TYR A 230 10.44 -5.73 -0.63
CA TYR A 230 11.44 -5.92 0.42
C TYR A 230 10.76 -6.04 1.80
N HIS A 231 9.82 -6.98 1.91
CA HIS A 231 8.87 -7.05 3.02
C HIS A 231 9.50 -7.52 4.34
N LEU A 232 10.45 -8.47 4.31
CA LEU A 232 11.14 -8.91 5.52
C LEU A 232 12.04 -7.80 6.08
N GLU A 233 12.65 -6.97 5.21
CA GLU A 233 13.38 -5.80 5.66
C GLU A 233 12.47 -4.83 6.41
N HIS A 234 11.26 -4.60 5.89
CA HIS A 234 10.24 -3.79 6.55
C HIS A 234 9.86 -4.34 7.92
N HIS A 235 9.53 -5.63 8.02
CA HIS A 235 9.18 -6.26 9.31
C HIS A 235 10.30 -6.17 10.35
N ARG A 236 11.57 -6.36 9.93
CA ARG A 236 12.73 -6.24 10.82
C ARG A 236 13.05 -4.78 11.21
N ARG A 237 12.75 -3.83 10.33
CA ARG A 237 13.06 -2.40 10.50
C ARG A 237 11.89 -1.51 10.09
N PRO A 238 10.78 -1.52 10.85
CA PRO A 238 9.58 -0.73 10.54
C PRO A 238 9.80 0.78 10.66
N ASP A 239 10.95 1.22 11.21
CA ASP A 239 11.39 2.61 11.25
C ASP A 239 11.91 3.13 9.89
N VAL A 240 12.20 2.22 8.94
CA VAL A 240 12.68 2.55 7.60
C VAL A 240 11.49 2.93 6.71
N PRO A 241 11.43 4.16 6.17
CA PRO A 241 10.36 4.56 5.27
C PRO A 241 10.48 3.85 3.92
N TRP A 242 9.37 3.77 3.18
CA TRP A 242 9.27 2.97 1.94
C TRP A 242 10.39 3.27 0.92
N TRP A 243 10.76 4.53 0.74
CA TRP A 243 11.79 4.98 -0.21
C TRP A 243 13.22 4.59 0.20
N ALA A 244 13.43 4.20 1.46
CA ALA A 244 14.72 3.77 1.99
C ALA A 244 14.87 2.23 2.04
N LEU A 245 13.80 1.45 1.84
CA LEU A 245 13.83 -0.02 1.82
C LEU A 245 14.86 -0.61 0.82
N PRO A 246 15.10 -0.06 -0.38
CA PRO A 246 16.18 -0.56 -1.24
C PRO A 246 17.56 -0.46 -0.59
N GLY A 247 17.78 0.55 0.25
CA GLY A 247 18.99 0.67 1.07
C GLY A 247 19.07 -0.42 2.15
N ALA A 248 17.94 -0.75 2.79
CA ALA A 248 17.83 -1.85 3.75
C ALA A 248 18.19 -3.20 3.12
N ARG A 249 17.69 -3.44 1.92
CA ARG A 249 18.00 -4.64 1.13
C ARG A 249 19.51 -4.75 0.89
N ARG A 250 20.14 -3.68 0.39
CA ARG A 250 21.59 -3.65 0.11
C ARG A 250 22.45 -3.79 1.37
N ALA A 251 21.96 -3.31 2.51
CA ALA A 251 22.64 -3.43 3.80
C ALA A 251 22.54 -4.84 4.42
N GLY A 252 21.75 -5.75 3.82
CA GLY A 252 21.57 -7.10 4.33
C GLY A 252 20.63 -7.18 5.55
N VAL A 253 19.64 -6.28 5.67
CA VAL A 253 18.71 -6.32 6.80
C VAL A 253 17.94 -7.64 6.89
N ALA A 254 17.64 -8.26 5.74
CA ALA A 254 16.94 -9.56 5.65
C ALA A 254 17.88 -10.76 5.47
N ALA A 255 19.21 -10.57 5.55
CA ALA A 255 20.19 -11.65 5.47
C ALA A 255 20.25 -12.51 6.76
#